data_AF-A0A439RWW3-F1
#
_entry.id   AF-A0A439RWW3-F1
#
_cell.length_a   1.000
_cell.length_b   1.000
_cell.length_c   1.000
_cell.angle_alpha   90.00
_cell.angle_beta   90.00
_cell.angle_gamma   90.00
#
_symmetry.space_group_name_H-M   'P 1'
#
loop_
_entity.id
_entity.type
_entity.pdbx_description
1 polymer ?
#
loop_
_entity_poly.entity_id
_entity_poly.type
_entity_poly.pdbx_seq_one_letter_code
_entity_poly.pdbx_strand_id
1 'polypeptide(L)'
;MHETLSPNARVRPRISHAVIKHFRELEDSVIARSQIVWEEHCTECAFPTCYASCSFYTPRQDLHCRRFAKGIVSSVIDGLQLMSVEFRKWGKLEGVGPNGMIKARSARRRARVDHLVSEVITRYTPSYRLSRIAKNRWNALKTMAQLNSYEAESDAFLIEAYRDDAGPKLPCTLTIVSKELNSGLYQTRFELVQGYNRVFASRIEIEARVDLSKPYLIQIEPVGNTINQEILFGILDFVRLRSSATKIDEPWKSTKHLSKDAKERTAKCVVWDLDNTLWRGTLAEDGMEVLVVDQITRDAVLELDRRGILQSVVSKNDPEPAFAALEAFGLGEYFLFPQISWEPKSQALRRLAELLDISIDSFVFIDDQAFERGEVKDALPMVTVLADSDNLLDRPLFDVPATAESTKRRSMYQVEERRQAALSNSELDYISFLRGCAITIDIAALSTGHIDRAYELSQRTNQLNVSGRRYSRDEIESMLKKDGRSCGFILRCEDRFGDYGIIGLCVIDRHAPIVESFMMSCRVQRKRVEHAFFAWLCRYFHHRGAKSISIQYQRTQRNAASIKMLGELGFDYREQGPERGLFVRDTATRFLDHDVVIINDMTR
;
A
#
# COMPACT_ATOMS: atom_id res chain seq x y z
N MET A 1 -25.77 14.04 13.50
CA MET A 1 -27.17 14.15 13.05
C MET A 1 -27.14 14.81 11.69
N HIS A 2 -27.51 14.10 10.63
CA HIS A 2 -27.01 14.40 9.28
C HIS A 2 -28.04 15.10 8.42
N GLU A 3 -27.60 15.59 7.26
CA GLU A 3 -28.45 16.27 6.27
C GLU A 3 -29.58 15.35 5.81
N THR A 4 -30.81 15.74 6.13
CA THR A 4 -32.04 15.20 5.57
C THR A 4 -32.52 16.19 4.53
N LEU A 5 -32.23 15.91 3.26
CA LEU A 5 -32.88 16.59 2.14
C LEU A 5 -34.34 16.08 2.02
N SER A 6 -35.24 17.00 1.68
CA SER A 6 -36.71 16.85 1.59
C SER A 6 -37.16 15.62 0.78
N PRO A 7 -38.33 15.00 1.09
CA PRO A 7 -38.71 13.69 0.55
C PRO A 7 -39.37 13.84 -0.82
N ASN A 8 -38.64 13.54 -1.89
CA ASN A 8 -39.25 13.23 -3.18
C ASN A 8 -38.89 11.80 -3.61
N ALA A 9 -39.95 11.00 -3.82
CA ALA A 9 -40.03 9.65 -4.37
C ALA A 9 -39.17 8.56 -3.68
N ARG A 10 -39.70 7.99 -2.58
CA ARG A 10 -39.19 6.76 -1.95
C ARG A 10 -39.40 5.55 -2.87
N VAL A 11 -38.38 5.15 -3.64
CA VAL A 11 -38.17 3.72 -3.87
C VAL A 11 -37.43 3.24 -2.63
N ARG A 12 -38.16 2.71 -1.64
CA ARG A 12 -37.51 2.04 -0.51
C ARG A 12 -36.74 0.84 -1.10
N PRO A 13 -35.44 0.66 -0.80
CA PRO A 13 -34.76 -0.57 -1.18
C PRO A 13 -35.59 -1.73 -0.61
N ARG A 14 -35.98 -2.67 -1.47
CA ARG A 14 -36.78 -3.84 -1.05
C ARG A 14 -35.82 -4.82 -0.36
N ILE A 15 -35.47 -4.51 0.88
CA ILE A 15 -34.73 -5.46 1.73
C ILE A 15 -35.64 -6.67 1.95
N SER A 16 -35.14 -7.86 1.62
CA SER A 16 -35.93 -9.07 1.80
C SER A 16 -36.16 -9.36 3.29
N HIS A 17 -37.26 -10.06 3.60
CA HIS A 17 -37.56 -10.51 4.96
C HIS A 17 -36.42 -11.36 5.56
N ALA A 18 -35.71 -12.13 4.71
CA ALA A 18 -34.56 -12.93 5.13
C ALA A 18 -33.40 -12.04 5.59
N VAL A 19 -33.10 -10.96 4.86
CA VAL A 19 -32.06 -10.00 5.25
C VAL A 19 -32.43 -9.27 6.54
N ILE A 20 -33.68 -8.83 6.68
CA ILE A 20 -34.18 -8.20 7.92
C ILE A 20 -34.01 -9.13 9.12
N LYS A 21 -34.21 -10.44 8.93
CA LYS A 21 -34.00 -11.44 9.97
C LYS A 21 -32.56 -11.45 10.46
N HIS A 22 -31.58 -11.41 9.56
CA HIS A 22 -30.15 -11.38 9.93
C HIS A 22 -29.76 -10.14 10.75
N PHE A 23 -30.30 -8.96 10.40
CA PHE A 23 -30.11 -7.75 11.19
C PHE A 23 -30.65 -7.90 12.62
N ARG A 24 -31.86 -8.46 12.78
CA ARG A 24 -32.47 -8.69 14.09
C ARG A 24 -31.70 -9.73 14.91
N GLU A 25 -31.29 -10.82 14.28
CA GLU A 25 -30.48 -11.88 14.90
C GLU A 25 -29.17 -11.31 15.47
N LEU A 26 -28.49 -10.42 14.72
CA LEU A 26 -27.29 -9.74 15.22
C LEU A 26 -27.62 -8.79 16.37
N GLU A 27 -28.65 -7.97 16.22
CA GLU A 27 -29.04 -7.00 17.25
C GLU A 27 -29.38 -7.66 18.59
N ASP A 28 -29.95 -8.86 18.58
CA ASP A 28 -30.27 -9.64 19.79
C ASP A 28 -29.06 -10.35 20.41
N SER A 29 -28.01 -10.57 19.62
CA SER A 29 -26.74 -11.12 20.08
C SER A 29 -25.86 -10.10 20.82
N VAL A 30 -26.09 -8.79 20.60
CA VAL A 30 -25.33 -7.70 21.21
C VAL A 30 -25.85 -7.38 22.61
N ILE A 31 -24.96 -7.44 23.61
CA ILE A 31 -25.20 -7.05 25.01
C ILE A 31 -25.01 -5.55 25.19
N ALA A 32 -23.97 -4.97 24.58
CA ALA A 32 -23.64 -3.56 24.67
C ALA A 32 -22.90 -3.06 23.42
N ARG A 33 -22.96 -1.75 23.11
CA ARG A 33 -22.25 -1.12 21.98
C ARG A 33 -21.87 0.34 22.22
N SER A 34 -20.91 0.86 21.45
CA SER A 34 -20.38 2.23 21.58
C SER A 34 -21.28 3.37 21.08
N GLN A 35 -22.13 3.14 20.07
CA GLN A 35 -22.94 4.14 19.36
C GLN A 35 -22.17 5.35 18.79
N ILE A 36 -21.02 5.11 18.15
CA ILE A 36 -20.11 6.12 17.59
C ILE A 36 -20.88 7.14 16.75
N VAL A 37 -20.56 8.42 16.98
CA VAL A 37 -21.07 9.51 16.16
C VAL A 37 -20.17 9.63 14.94
N TRP A 38 -20.69 9.22 13.79
CA TRP A 38 -19.99 9.30 12.51
C TRP A 38 -20.11 10.67 11.88
N GLU A 39 -19.09 11.07 11.15
CA GLU A 39 -19.03 12.29 10.35
C GLU A 39 -18.50 11.97 8.95
N GLU A 40 -18.78 12.85 7.99
CA GLU A 40 -18.21 12.74 6.65
C GLU A 40 -16.87 13.47 6.58
N HIS A 41 -15.86 12.80 6.04
CA HIS A 41 -14.53 13.36 5.87
C HIS A 41 -13.95 12.95 4.50
N CYS A 42 -12.87 13.63 4.09
CA CYS A 42 -12.18 13.35 2.84
C CYS A 42 -10.83 12.67 3.11
N THR A 43 -10.53 11.59 2.38
CA THR A 43 -9.27 10.84 2.51
C THR A 43 -8.06 11.68 2.07
N GLU A 44 -8.22 12.44 0.98
CA GLU A 44 -7.18 13.29 0.37
C GLU A 44 -7.26 14.76 0.85
N CYS A 45 -7.76 15.00 2.07
CA CYS A 45 -8.06 16.35 2.53
C CYS A 45 -6.80 17.12 2.95
N ALA A 46 -6.47 18.18 2.22
CA ALA A 46 -5.52 19.22 2.65
C ALA A 46 -6.28 20.48 3.12
N PHE A 47 -7.12 20.35 4.15
CA PHE A 47 -7.89 21.48 4.68
C PHE A 47 -6.95 22.57 5.27
N PRO A 48 -7.22 23.88 5.05
CA PRO A 48 -8.33 24.46 4.27
C PRO A 48 -8.04 24.61 2.76
N THR A 49 -6.79 24.42 2.33
CA THR A 49 -6.32 24.62 0.94
C THR A 49 -7.13 23.83 -0.09
N CYS A 50 -7.64 22.66 0.29
CA CYS A 50 -8.45 21.81 -0.58
C CYS A 50 -9.74 22.49 -1.05
N TYR A 51 -10.28 23.49 -0.35
CA TYR A 51 -11.52 24.17 -0.75
C TYR A 51 -11.37 25.04 -2.00
N ALA A 52 -10.16 25.52 -2.29
CA ALA A 52 -9.87 26.33 -3.47
C ALA A 52 -9.25 25.52 -4.62
N SER A 53 -8.55 24.43 -4.30
CA SER A 53 -7.70 23.70 -5.25
C SER A 53 -8.27 22.35 -5.69
N CYS A 54 -9.19 21.76 -4.93
CA CYS A 54 -9.72 20.43 -5.23
C CYS A 54 -10.81 20.49 -6.31
N SER A 55 -10.58 19.83 -7.45
CA SER A 55 -11.57 19.71 -8.54
C SER A 55 -12.85 18.97 -8.14
N PHE A 56 -12.80 18.20 -7.04
CA PHE A 56 -13.95 17.49 -6.50
C PHE A 56 -14.64 18.25 -5.37
N TYR A 57 -14.15 19.42 -4.94
CA TYR A 57 -14.79 20.20 -3.89
C TYR A 57 -16.22 20.59 -4.31
N THR A 58 -17.19 20.19 -3.50
CA THR A 58 -18.58 20.58 -3.67
C THR A 58 -19.07 21.03 -2.30
N PRO A 59 -19.30 22.32 -2.07
CA PRO A 59 -19.68 22.79 -0.74
C PRO A 59 -21.05 22.25 -0.33
N ARG A 60 -21.16 21.88 0.94
CA ARG A 60 -22.42 21.84 1.68
C ARG A 60 -22.89 23.25 2.01
N GLN A 61 -24.05 23.36 2.66
CA GLN A 61 -24.58 24.65 3.13
C GLN A 61 -23.70 25.31 4.21
N ASP A 62 -22.84 24.57 4.91
CA ASP A 62 -21.83 25.08 5.85
C ASP A 62 -20.45 25.32 5.21
N LEU A 63 -20.37 25.29 3.88
CA LEU A 63 -19.13 25.45 3.09
C LEU A 63 -18.08 24.36 3.34
N HIS A 64 -18.42 23.27 4.06
CA HIS A 64 -17.53 22.13 4.14
C HIS A 64 -17.67 21.24 2.90
N CYS A 65 -16.64 20.45 2.64
CA CYS A 65 -16.59 19.57 1.48
C CYS A 65 -17.65 18.45 1.58
N ARG A 66 -18.59 18.38 0.64
CA ARG A 66 -19.61 17.31 0.55
C ARG A 66 -18.99 16.03 0.04
N ARG A 67 -18.89 15.00 0.89
CA ARG A 67 -18.29 13.69 0.56
C ARG A 67 -19.31 12.57 0.42
N PHE A 68 -20.53 12.77 0.90
CA PHE A 68 -21.64 11.87 0.63
C PHE A 68 -22.70 12.56 -0.22
N ALA A 69 -23.32 11.82 -1.15
CA ALA A 69 -24.29 12.40 -2.09
C ALA A 69 -25.50 13.01 -1.36
N LYS A 70 -25.94 12.32 -0.29
CA LYS A 70 -27.12 12.66 0.51
C LYS A 70 -26.78 12.95 1.98
N GLY A 71 -25.51 13.02 2.35
CA GLY A 71 -25.09 12.93 3.74
C GLY A 71 -25.24 11.50 4.29
N ILE A 72 -25.19 11.35 5.62
CA ILE A 72 -25.41 10.07 6.31
C ILE A 72 -26.89 9.99 6.74
N VAL A 73 -27.76 9.35 5.97
CA VAL A 73 -29.21 9.40 6.20
C VAL A 73 -29.66 8.28 7.15
N SER A 74 -30.29 8.61 8.28
CA SER A 74 -30.92 7.60 9.14
C SER A 74 -32.30 7.21 8.59
N SER A 75 -32.53 5.92 8.41
CA SER A 75 -33.78 5.34 7.91
C SER A 75 -34.30 4.26 8.84
N VAL A 76 -35.63 4.20 9.00
CA VAL A 76 -36.30 3.10 9.70
C VAL A 76 -36.93 2.16 8.67
N ILE A 77 -36.46 0.92 8.62
CA ILE A 77 -36.95 -0.12 7.70
C ILE A 77 -37.39 -1.31 8.55
N ASP A 78 -38.70 -1.61 8.55
CA ASP A 78 -39.30 -2.68 9.36
C ASP A 78 -38.86 -2.71 10.84
N GLY A 79 -38.77 -1.51 11.41
CA GLY A 79 -38.38 -1.28 12.81
C GLY A 79 -36.87 -1.27 13.08
N LEU A 80 -36.04 -1.62 12.10
CA LEU A 80 -34.58 -1.51 12.16
C LEU A 80 -34.15 -0.09 11.83
N GLN A 81 -33.23 0.46 12.64
CA GLN A 81 -32.59 1.73 12.36
C GLN A 81 -31.32 1.49 11.57
N LEU A 82 -31.34 1.84 10.29
CA LEU A 82 -30.21 1.71 9.39
C LEU A 82 -29.72 3.09 8.97
N MET A 83 -28.43 3.17 8.69
CA MET A 83 -27.73 4.36 8.26
C MET A 83 -27.38 4.21 6.78
N SER A 84 -28.03 4.97 5.90
CA SER A 84 -27.70 5.05 4.49
C SER A 84 -26.54 6.02 4.25
N VAL A 85 -25.53 5.56 3.52
CA VAL A 85 -24.41 6.39 3.08
C VAL A 85 -24.16 6.11 1.60
N GLU A 86 -24.21 7.16 0.80
CA GLU A 86 -23.84 7.11 -0.62
C GLU A 86 -22.50 7.84 -0.80
N PHE A 87 -21.42 7.05 -0.92
CA PHE A 87 -20.06 7.57 -0.98
C PHE A 87 -19.80 8.29 -2.31
N ARG A 88 -19.23 9.50 -2.23
CA ARG A 88 -18.57 10.15 -3.36
C ARG A 88 -17.08 9.84 -3.32
N LYS A 89 -16.38 10.17 -4.40
CA LYS A 89 -14.92 10.00 -4.51
C LYS A 89 -14.20 10.62 -3.30
N TRP A 90 -13.31 9.82 -2.70
CA TRP A 90 -12.53 10.14 -1.49
C TRP A 90 -13.37 10.39 -0.24
N GLY A 91 -14.64 9.99 -0.22
CA GLY A 91 -15.45 10.05 0.99
C GLY A 91 -15.09 8.93 1.95
N LYS A 92 -14.95 9.27 3.22
CA LYS A 92 -14.78 8.33 4.33
C LYS A 92 -15.74 8.67 5.46
N LEU A 93 -16.22 7.63 6.15
CA LEU A 93 -16.85 7.78 7.47
C LEU A 93 -15.74 7.92 8.48
N GLU A 94 -15.83 8.91 9.36
CA GLU A 94 -14.88 9.09 10.46
C GLU A 94 -15.62 9.29 11.78
N GLY A 95 -15.17 8.60 12.82
CA GLY A 95 -15.62 8.73 14.19
C GLY A 95 -14.44 8.99 15.12
N VAL A 96 -14.75 9.37 16.35
CA VAL A 96 -13.74 9.72 17.37
C VAL A 96 -13.94 8.86 18.61
N GLY A 97 -12.85 8.34 19.16
CA GLY A 97 -12.77 7.71 20.47
C GLY A 97 -12.06 8.58 21.53
N PRO A 98 -11.98 8.11 22.79
CA PRO A 98 -12.41 6.80 23.28
C PRO A 98 -13.95 6.68 23.35
N ASN A 99 -14.46 5.45 23.24
CA ASN A 99 -15.91 5.19 23.26
C ASN A 99 -16.30 4.28 24.43
N GLY A 100 -17.20 4.76 25.29
CA GLY A 100 -17.82 3.96 26.35
C GLY A 100 -18.89 3.00 25.82
N MET A 101 -19.20 1.95 26.58
CA MET A 101 -20.15 0.91 26.17
C MET A 101 -21.54 1.12 26.76
N ILE A 102 -22.58 1.03 25.92
CA ILE A 102 -23.98 1.25 26.29
C ILE A 102 -24.74 -0.06 26.17
N LYS A 103 -25.42 -0.49 27.25
CA LYS A 103 -26.29 -1.69 27.24
C LYS A 103 -27.29 -1.63 26.07
N ALA A 104 -27.50 -2.74 25.38
CA ALA A 104 -28.28 -2.82 24.15
C ALA A 104 -29.70 -2.22 24.28
N ARG A 105 -30.41 -2.49 25.39
CA ARG A 105 -31.72 -1.88 25.67
C ARG A 105 -31.67 -0.35 25.70
N SER A 106 -30.66 0.20 26.37
CA SER A 106 -30.43 1.64 26.45
C SER A 106 -30.00 2.22 25.11
N ALA A 107 -29.16 1.51 24.36
CA ALA A 107 -28.74 1.90 23.01
C ALA A 107 -29.94 2.00 22.05
N ARG A 108 -30.84 1.00 22.06
CA ARG A 108 -32.11 1.01 21.30
C ARG A 108 -32.99 2.20 21.67
N ARG A 109 -33.15 2.48 22.97
CA ARG A 109 -33.93 3.64 23.44
C ARG A 109 -33.29 4.96 22.98
N ARG A 110 -31.98 5.12 23.12
CA ARG A 110 -31.23 6.30 22.69
C ARG A 110 -31.39 6.52 21.19
N ALA A 111 -31.28 5.46 20.39
CA ALA A 111 -31.38 5.57 18.94
C ALA A 111 -32.81 5.93 18.46
N ARG A 112 -33.86 5.46 19.16
CA ARG A 112 -35.24 5.95 18.93
C ARG A 112 -35.41 7.42 19.27
N VAL A 113 -34.86 7.87 20.39
CA VAL A 113 -34.89 9.29 20.79
C VAL A 113 -34.10 10.14 19.80
N ASP A 114 -32.91 9.71 19.36
CA ASP A 114 -32.08 10.40 18.37
C ASP A 114 -32.84 10.60 17.05
N HIS A 115 -33.57 9.58 16.60
CA HIS A 115 -34.41 9.67 15.41
C HIS A 115 -35.53 10.69 15.57
N LEU A 116 -36.27 10.64 16.69
CA LEU A 116 -37.37 11.57 16.97
C LEU A 116 -36.86 13.02 17.06
N VAL A 117 -35.76 13.24 17.78
CA VAL A 117 -35.14 14.56 17.90
C VAL A 117 -34.65 15.05 16.54
N SER A 118 -34.09 14.15 15.71
CA SER A 118 -33.66 14.48 14.35
C SER A 118 -34.81 14.86 13.43
N GLU A 119 -35.94 14.15 13.50
CA GLU A 119 -37.14 14.53 12.76
C GLU A 119 -37.68 15.88 13.22
N VAL A 120 -37.74 16.12 14.53
CA VAL A 120 -38.22 17.40 15.08
C VAL A 120 -37.32 18.56 14.64
N ILE A 121 -36.00 18.43 14.79
CA ILE A 121 -35.07 19.48 14.37
C ILE A 121 -35.19 19.72 12.87
N THR A 122 -35.23 18.66 12.05
CA THR A 122 -35.34 18.80 10.59
C THR A 122 -36.65 19.45 10.17
N ARG A 123 -37.77 19.11 10.83
CA ARG A 123 -39.11 19.54 10.44
C ARG A 123 -39.46 20.93 10.94
N TYR A 124 -38.95 21.34 12.10
CA TYR A 124 -39.41 22.54 12.81
C TYR A 124 -38.36 23.64 12.97
N THR A 125 -37.10 23.46 12.51
CA THR A 125 -36.15 24.59 12.52
C THR A 125 -36.27 25.45 11.25
N PRO A 126 -36.60 26.76 11.36
CA PRO A 126 -36.91 27.61 10.21
C PRO A 126 -35.70 28.07 9.40
N SER A 127 -34.47 27.88 9.92
CA SER A 127 -33.24 28.23 9.22
C SER A 127 -32.13 27.20 9.44
N TYR A 128 -31.27 27.04 8.44
CA TYR A 128 -30.11 26.14 8.48
C TYR A 128 -29.20 26.41 9.68
N ARG A 129 -28.97 27.69 10.03
CA ARG A 129 -28.12 28.07 11.17
C ARG A 129 -28.66 27.54 12.49
N LEU A 130 -29.97 27.65 12.73
CA LEU A 130 -30.62 27.13 13.94
C LEU A 130 -30.60 25.61 13.96
N SER A 131 -30.87 24.96 12.81
CA SER A 131 -30.75 23.51 12.65
C SER A 131 -29.36 23.02 13.01
N ARG A 132 -28.31 23.68 12.50
CA ARG A 132 -26.90 23.34 12.77
C ARG A 132 -26.54 23.48 14.25
N ILE A 133 -26.95 24.58 14.90
CA ILE A 133 -26.69 24.79 16.33
C ILE A 133 -27.38 23.69 17.16
N ALA A 134 -28.65 23.39 16.88
CA ALA A 134 -29.38 22.34 17.57
C ALA A 134 -28.74 20.96 17.37
N LYS A 135 -28.34 20.63 16.13
CA LYS A 135 -27.64 19.39 15.78
C LYS A 135 -26.29 19.26 16.50
N ASN A 136 -25.49 20.32 16.53
CA ASN A 136 -24.19 20.33 17.20
C ASN A 136 -24.34 20.16 18.71
N ARG A 137 -25.29 20.87 19.35
CA ARG A 137 -25.55 20.71 20.79
C ARG A 137 -26.02 19.29 21.12
N TRP A 138 -26.91 18.73 20.30
CA TRP A 138 -27.36 17.35 20.49
C TRP A 138 -26.24 16.32 20.29
N ASN A 139 -25.42 16.47 19.25
CA ASN A 139 -24.24 15.61 19.03
C ASN A 139 -23.25 15.72 20.22
N ALA A 140 -22.98 16.92 20.71
CA ALA A 140 -22.12 17.12 21.89
C ALA A 140 -22.67 16.43 23.14
N LEU A 141 -23.98 16.49 23.38
CA LEU A 141 -24.64 15.76 24.47
C LEU A 141 -24.48 14.24 24.30
N LYS A 142 -24.56 13.71 23.07
CA LYS A 142 -24.34 12.28 22.79
C LYS A 142 -22.90 11.87 23.08
N THR A 143 -21.92 12.66 22.64
CA THR A 143 -20.50 12.41 22.90
C THR A 143 -20.19 12.46 24.40
N MET A 144 -20.73 13.43 25.14
CA MET A 144 -20.59 13.47 26.60
C MET A 144 -21.24 12.26 27.29
N ALA A 145 -22.41 11.83 26.83
CA ALA A 145 -23.08 10.65 27.36
C ALA A 145 -22.33 9.33 27.05
N GLN A 146 -21.46 9.31 26.03
CA GLN A 146 -20.55 8.19 25.75
C GLN A 146 -19.36 8.17 26.69
N LEU A 147 -18.75 9.33 26.96
CA LEU A 147 -17.62 9.45 27.89
C LEU A 147 -17.98 9.03 29.33
N ASN A 148 -19.23 9.23 29.74
CA ASN A 148 -19.73 8.86 31.07
C ASN A 148 -20.23 7.40 31.17
N SER A 149 -20.12 6.58 30.13
CA SER A 149 -20.58 5.19 30.14
C SER A 149 -19.44 4.23 30.53
N TYR A 150 -19.38 3.82 31.80
CA TYR A 150 -18.30 2.99 32.37
C TYR A 150 -18.62 1.47 32.44
N GLU A 151 -17.55 0.67 32.38
CA GLU A 151 -17.32 -0.71 32.88
C GLU A 151 -17.40 -1.97 31.98
N ALA A 152 -17.80 -1.92 30.72
CA ALA A 152 -17.74 -3.13 29.88
C ALA A 152 -16.65 -3.03 28.81
N GLU A 153 -15.68 -3.95 28.83
CA GLU A 153 -14.85 -4.23 27.65
C GLU A 153 -15.73 -4.74 26.49
N SER A 154 -15.40 -4.30 25.28
CA SER A 154 -15.96 -4.81 24.02
C SER A 154 -15.18 -6.04 23.56
N ASP A 155 -15.78 -6.86 22.71
CA ASP A 155 -15.12 -8.05 22.16
C ASP A 155 -14.49 -7.73 20.79
N ALA A 156 -15.16 -6.88 20.00
CA ALA A 156 -14.77 -6.56 18.63
C ALA A 156 -15.35 -5.21 18.19
N PHE A 157 -14.81 -4.67 17.11
CA PHE A 157 -15.48 -3.69 16.27
C PHE A 157 -16.28 -4.42 15.17
N LEU A 158 -17.57 -4.12 15.07
CA LEU A 158 -18.52 -4.79 14.19
C LEU A 158 -19.02 -3.84 13.12
N ILE A 159 -18.93 -4.27 11.86
CA ILE A 159 -19.48 -3.62 10.69
C ILE A 159 -20.58 -4.52 10.13
N GLU A 160 -21.80 -4.07 10.23
CA GLU A 160 -22.98 -4.69 9.62
C GLU A 160 -23.47 -3.79 8.49
N ALA A 161 -23.59 -4.35 7.29
CA ALA A 161 -23.92 -3.58 6.10
C ALA A 161 -24.83 -4.36 5.13
N TYR A 162 -25.62 -3.63 4.36
CA TYR A 162 -26.39 -4.17 3.25
C TYR A 162 -26.10 -3.39 1.97
N ARG A 163 -25.93 -4.14 0.88
CA ARG A 163 -25.78 -3.63 -0.48
C ARG A 163 -26.88 -4.20 -1.36
N ASP A 164 -27.61 -3.31 -2.04
CA ASP A 164 -28.69 -3.71 -2.97
C ASP A 164 -28.16 -3.89 -4.41
N ASP A 165 -26.95 -3.42 -4.70
CA ASP A 165 -26.40 -3.42 -6.05
C ASP A 165 -25.81 -4.78 -6.44
N ALA A 166 -26.14 -5.25 -7.66
CA ALA A 166 -25.54 -6.44 -8.26
C ALA A 166 -24.11 -6.19 -8.80
N GLY A 167 -23.45 -5.13 -8.32
CA GLY A 167 -22.10 -4.75 -8.71
C GLY A 167 -21.04 -5.72 -8.17
N PRO A 168 -19.77 -5.54 -8.58
CA PRO A 168 -18.67 -6.31 -8.03
C PRO A 168 -18.56 -6.11 -6.51
N LYS A 169 -17.80 -7.00 -5.87
CA LYS A 169 -17.42 -6.84 -4.46
C LYS A 169 -16.82 -5.44 -4.25
N LEU A 170 -17.26 -4.76 -3.20
CA LEU A 170 -16.84 -3.41 -2.87
C LEU A 170 -15.74 -3.51 -1.83
N PRO A 171 -14.46 -3.32 -2.22
CA PRO A 171 -13.38 -3.30 -1.25
C PRO A 171 -13.51 -2.06 -0.37
N CYS A 172 -13.31 -2.25 0.92
CA CYS A 172 -13.33 -1.21 1.94
C CYS A 172 -12.12 -1.39 2.87
N THR A 173 -11.77 -0.32 3.57
CA THR A 173 -10.75 -0.32 4.61
C THR A 173 -11.34 0.20 5.91
N LEU A 174 -11.03 -0.49 7.01
CA LEU A 174 -11.21 -0.01 8.38
C LEU A 174 -9.84 0.43 8.90
N THR A 175 -9.72 1.69 9.30
CA THR A 175 -8.50 2.25 9.88
C THR A 175 -8.82 2.82 11.26
N ILE A 176 -8.05 2.47 12.28
CA ILE A 176 -8.07 3.09 13.60
C ILE A 176 -6.68 3.67 13.84
N VAL A 177 -6.60 4.98 14.03
CA VAL A 177 -5.34 5.70 14.17
C VAL A 177 -5.37 6.53 15.44
N SER A 178 -4.33 6.41 16.27
CA SER A 178 -4.21 7.24 17.46
C SER A 178 -3.98 8.71 17.08
N LYS A 179 -4.50 9.64 17.88
CA LYS A 179 -4.30 11.09 17.70
C LYS A 179 -3.01 11.61 18.35
N GLU A 180 -2.33 10.80 19.15
CA GLU A 180 -1.04 11.15 19.72
C GLU A 180 0.06 11.08 18.63
N LEU A 181 1.18 11.79 18.81
CA LEU A 181 2.30 11.71 17.86
C LEU A 181 3.05 10.38 18.04
N ASN A 182 3.42 9.72 16.93
CA ASN A 182 4.15 8.43 16.89
C ASN A 182 3.42 7.25 17.55
N SER A 183 2.10 7.32 17.69
CA SER A 183 1.28 6.25 18.26
C SER A 183 0.65 5.40 17.15
N GLY A 184 0.41 4.13 17.47
CA GLY A 184 0.19 3.10 16.47
C GLY A 184 -1.11 3.20 15.67
N LEU A 185 -1.19 2.32 14.67
CA LEU A 185 -2.19 2.27 13.62
C LEU A 185 -2.70 0.83 13.47
N TYR A 186 -4.02 0.65 13.55
CA TYR A 186 -4.67 -0.58 13.12
C TYR A 186 -5.33 -0.33 11.76
N GLN A 187 -5.03 -1.16 10.76
CA GLN A 187 -5.70 -1.09 9.47
C GLN A 187 -6.00 -2.49 8.95
N THR A 188 -7.24 -2.70 8.50
CA THR A 188 -7.66 -3.96 7.86
C THR A 188 -8.54 -3.69 6.65
N ARG A 189 -8.48 -4.57 5.65
CA ARG A 189 -9.30 -4.51 4.44
C ARG A 189 -10.41 -5.54 4.51
N PHE A 190 -11.59 -5.17 4.04
CA PHE A 190 -12.74 -6.07 3.93
C PHE A 190 -13.48 -5.82 2.62
N GLU A 191 -14.29 -6.78 2.18
CA GLU A 191 -15.09 -6.65 0.96
C GLU A 191 -16.56 -6.77 1.32
N LEU A 192 -17.37 -5.83 0.85
CA LEU A 192 -18.82 -5.94 0.93
C LEU A 192 -19.33 -6.61 -0.34
N VAL A 193 -20.12 -7.67 -0.21
CA VAL A 193 -20.82 -8.34 -1.32
C VAL A 193 -22.25 -7.84 -1.46
N GLN A 194 -22.92 -8.19 -2.55
CA GLN A 194 -24.37 -7.95 -2.68
C GLN A 194 -25.13 -8.67 -1.55
N GLY A 195 -26.11 -8.00 -0.95
CA GLY A 195 -26.92 -8.52 0.14
C GLY A 195 -26.38 -8.15 1.52
N TYR A 196 -26.64 -9.04 2.50
CA TYR A 196 -26.26 -8.83 3.90
C TYR A 196 -24.78 -9.12 4.14
N ASN A 197 -24.10 -8.24 4.86
CA ASN A 197 -22.69 -8.33 5.20
C ASN A 197 -22.47 -8.13 6.69
N ARG A 198 -21.52 -8.88 7.24
CA ARG A 198 -21.07 -8.77 8.62
C ARG A 198 -19.55 -8.94 8.68
N VAL A 199 -18.85 -7.96 9.25
CA VAL A 199 -17.39 -7.96 9.39
C VAL A 199 -17.03 -7.68 10.84
N PHE A 200 -16.08 -8.46 11.37
CA PHE A 200 -15.56 -8.30 12.72
C PHE A 200 -14.07 -7.94 12.66
N ALA A 201 -13.68 -6.93 13.43
CA ALA A 201 -12.29 -6.64 13.75
C ALA A 201 -12.08 -6.86 15.24
N SER A 202 -11.22 -7.80 15.60
CA SER A 202 -10.99 -8.20 16.99
C SER A 202 -10.50 -7.03 17.83
N ARG A 203 -11.08 -6.83 19.02
CA ARG A 203 -10.61 -5.77 19.93
C ARG A 203 -9.14 -6.02 20.31
N ILE A 204 -8.76 -7.27 20.54
CA ILE A 204 -7.40 -7.66 20.91
C ILE A 204 -6.41 -7.24 19.79
N GLU A 205 -6.77 -7.47 18.52
CA GLU A 205 -5.90 -7.08 17.38
C GLU A 205 -5.79 -5.55 17.21
N ILE A 206 -6.85 -4.83 17.56
CA ILE A 206 -6.90 -3.37 17.54
C ILE A 206 -6.03 -2.82 18.68
N GLU A 207 -6.22 -3.30 19.91
CA GLU A 207 -5.50 -2.86 21.12
C GLU A 207 -4.00 -3.20 21.08
N ALA A 208 -3.62 -4.26 20.37
CA ALA A 208 -2.21 -4.57 20.10
C ALA A 208 -1.47 -3.47 19.31
N ARG A 209 -2.20 -2.59 18.61
CA ARG A 209 -1.63 -1.53 17.77
C ARG A 209 -2.07 -0.13 18.17
N VAL A 210 -3.22 0.02 18.82
CA VAL A 210 -3.80 1.32 19.18
C VAL A 210 -4.31 1.27 20.61
N ASP A 211 -3.80 2.12 21.48
CA ASP A 211 -4.36 2.29 22.83
C ASP A 211 -5.77 2.94 22.75
N LEU A 212 -6.81 2.13 22.89
CA LEU A 212 -8.21 2.55 22.83
C LEU A 212 -8.65 3.34 24.08
N SER A 213 -7.81 3.48 25.10
CA SER A 213 -8.06 4.39 26.22
C SER A 213 -7.72 5.85 25.87
N LYS A 214 -6.91 6.06 24.82
CA LYS A 214 -6.48 7.38 24.33
C LYS A 214 -7.36 7.90 23.21
N PRO A 215 -7.29 9.19 22.88
CA PRO A 215 -7.99 9.73 21.71
C PRO A 215 -7.52 9.08 20.41
N TYR A 216 -8.45 8.51 19.65
CA TYR A 216 -8.19 7.93 18.32
C TYR A 216 -9.26 8.37 17.31
N LEU A 217 -8.94 8.23 16.03
CA LEU A 217 -9.88 8.30 14.92
C LEU A 217 -10.18 6.88 14.44
N ILE A 218 -11.43 6.63 14.08
CA ILE A 218 -11.85 5.42 13.40
C ILE A 218 -12.44 5.80 12.05
N GLN A 219 -11.97 5.16 10.99
CA GLN A 219 -12.24 5.54 9.61
C GLN A 219 -12.68 4.33 8.81
N ILE A 220 -13.75 4.48 8.04
CA ILE A 220 -14.25 3.45 7.14
C ILE A 220 -14.44 4.07 5.76
N GLU A 221 -13.77 3.50 4.76
CA GLU A 221 -13.83 4.01 3.40
C GLU A 221 -13.82 2.90 2.35
N PRO A 222 -14.61 3.03 1.28
CA PRO A 222 -14.43 2.25 0.07
C PRO A 222 -13.07 2.51 -0.60
N VAL A 223 -12.46 1.46 -1.14
CA VAL A 223 -11.18 1.53 -1.86
C VAL A 223 -11.43 1.66 -3.36
N GLY A 224 -10.80 2.65 -3.99
CA GLY A 224 -10.90 2.88 -5.44
C GLY A 224 -11.95 3.92 -5.84
N ASN A 225 -12.27 3.98 -7.13
CA ASN A 225 -13.22 4.96 -7.70
C ASN A 225 -14.68 4.49 -7.57
N THR A 226 -15.10 4.13 -6.37
CA THR A 226 -16.49 3.70 -6.09
C THR A 226 -17.34 4.95 -5.89
N ILE A 227 -18.05 5.35 -6.95
CA ILE A 227 -18.88 6.54 -6.97
C ILE A 227 -20.34 6.08 -7.11
N ASN A 228 -21.24 6.63 -6.30
CA ASN A 228 -22.70 6.41 -6.35
C ASN A 228 -23.19 5.02 -5.94
N GLN A 229 -22.50 4.34 -5.01
CA GLN A 229 -23.04 3.13 -4.37
C GLN A 229 -23.60 3.49 -2.99
N GLU A 230 -24.89 3.19 -2.78
CA GLU A 230 -25.55 3.34 -1.49
C GLU A 230 -25.31 2.09 -0.63
N ILE A 231 -24.79 2.31 0.58
CA ILE A 231 -24.57 1.26 1.59
C ILE A 231 -25.47 1.55 2.77
N LEU A 232 -26.22 0.54 3.22
CA LEU A 232 -27.03 0.63 4.44
C LEU A 232 -26.26 -0.03 5.58
N PHE A 233 -25.76 0.75 6.53
CA PHE A 233 -25.10 0.25 7.73
C PHE A 233 -26.11 0.01 8.87
N GLY A 234 -25.97 -1.12 9.55
CA GLY A 234 -26.68 -1.43 10.80
C GLY A 234 -25.82 -1.11 12.01
N ILE A 235 -25.30 -2.14 12.66
CA ILE A 235 -24.28 -1.98 13.71
C ILE A 235 -22.95 -1.56 13.08
N LEU A 236 -22.41 -0.42 13.51
CA LEU A 236 -21.13 0.13 13.07
C LEU A 236 -20.36 0.65 14.28
N ASP A 237 -19.92 -0.26 15.14
CA ASP A 237 -19.56 0.03 16.52
C ASP A 237 -18.66 -1.03 17.16
N PHE A 238 -17.96 -0.64 18.23
CA PHE A 238 -17.49 -1.60 19.21
C PHE A 238 -18.69 -2.28 19.90
N VAL A 239 -18.65 -3.60 19.99
CA VAL A 239 -19.74 -4.41 20.56
C VAL A 239 -19.24 -5.41 21.59
N ARG A 240 -20.12 -5.72 22.55
CA ARG A 240 -20.00 -6.88 23.43
C ARG A 240 -21.11 -7.86 23.09
N LEU A 241 -20.77 -9.12 22.83
CA LEU A 241 -21.67 -10.18 22.39
C LEU A 241 -22.05 -11.11 23.55
N ARG A 242 -23.17 -11.84 23.39
CA ARG A 242 -23.57 -12.89 24.32
C ARG A 242 -22.61 -14.08 24.22
N SER A 243 -22.29 -14.75 25.33
CA SER A 243 -21.33 -15.87 25.38
C SER A 243 -21.73 -17.11 24.55
N SER A 244 -22.99 -17.20 24.11
CA SER A 244 -23.46 -18.20 23.14
C SER A 244 -23.35 -17.72 21.69
N ALA A 245 -23.21 -16.41 21.48
CA ALA A 245 -23.02 -15.74 20.21
C ALA A 245 -21.54 -15.64 19.78
N THR A 246 -20.59 -15.88 20.71
CA THR A 246 -19.17 -16.14 20.37
C THR A 246 -18.99 -17.43 19.57
N LYS A 247 -20.01 -18.29 19.52
CA LYS A 247 -20.09 -19.49 18.66
C LYS A 247 -20.93 -19.27 17.38
N ILE A 248 -21.37 -18.04 17.08
CA ILE A 248 -22.00 -17.74 15.78
C ILE A 248 -20.90 -17.72 14.73
N ASP A 249 -20.74 -18.89 14.11
CA ASP A 249 -20.15 -19.22 12.83
C ASP A 249 -19.17 -18.21 12.23
N GLU A 250 -17.91 -18.63 12.31
CA GLU A 250 -16.72 -18.14 11.62
C GLU A 250 -16.39 -16.66 11.89
N PRO A 251 -15.30 -16.34 12.65
CA PRO A 251 -14.47 -15.22 12.21
C PRO A 251 -14.30 -15.40 10.71
N TRP A 252 -14.30 -14.33 9.92
CA TRP A 252 -13.73 -14.40 8.58
C TRP A 252 -12.36 -15.08 8.72
N LYS A 253 -12.33 -16.40 8.52
CA LYS A 253 -11.16 -17.13 8.10
C LYS A 253 -10.85 -16.36 6.86
N SER A 254 -9.79 -15.56 6.94
CA SER A 254 -8.94 -15.20 5.81
C SER A 254 -9.26 -16.16 4.69
N THR A 255 -10.21 -15.79 3.83
CA THR A 255 -10.51 -16.65 2.70
C THR A 255 -9.24 -16.49 1.93
N LYS A 256 -8.51 -17.59 1.83
CA LYS A 256 -7.42 -17.80 0.91
C LYS A 256 -7.84 -17.17 -0.43
N HIS A 257 -7.46 -15.92 -0.61
CA HIS A 257 -7.32 -15.25 -1.88
C HIS A 257 -5.79 -15.16 -2.01
N LEU A 258 -5.05 -16.17 -2.47
CA LEU A 258 -5.25 -16.91 -3.72
C LEU A 258 -6.16 -16.11 -4.66
N SER A 259 -5.67 -14.92 -5.01
CA SER A 259 -6.06 -14.28 -6.26
C SER A 259 -5.98 -15.35 -7.34
N LYS A 260 -7.07 -15.58 -8.05
CA LYS A 260 -7.12 -16.47 -9.22
C LYS A 260 -6.31 -15.92 -10.42
N ASP A 261 -5.61 -14.80 -10.20
CA ASP A 261 -4.55 -14.21 -11.04
C ASP A 261 -3.14 -14.26 -10.40
N ALA A 262 -2.94 -15.03 -9.32
CA ALA A 262 -1.60 -15.34 -8.85
C ALA A 262 -0.95 -16.31 -9.84
N LYS A 263 -0.31 -15.77 -10.88
CA LYS A 263 1.03 -16.27 -11.20
C LYS A 263 1.76 -16.38 -9.86
N GLU A 264 2.20 -17.57 -9.49
CA GLU A 264 2.85 -17.86 -8.21
C GLU A 264 3.83 -16.73 -7.89
N ARG A 265 3.58 -16.01 -6.79
CA ARG A 265 4.44 -14.88 -6.42
C ARG A 265 5.80 -15.49 -6.08
N THR A 266 6.83 -15.09 -6.81
CA THR A 266 8.22 -15.53 -6.59
C THR A 266 8.90 -14.66 -5.52
N ALA A 267 9.76 -15.25 -4.71
CA ALA A 267 10.58 -14.54 -3.74
C ALA A 267 11.57 -13.60 -4.44
N LYS A 268 11.81 -12.45 -3.81
CA LYS A 268 12.84 -11.50 -4.25
C LYS A 268 13.98 -11.35 -3.25
N CYS A 269 13.71 -11.63 -1.98
CA CYS A 269 14.70 -11.59 -0.90
C CYS A 269 14.46 -12.74 0.09
N VAL A 270 15.52 -13.45 0.49
CA VAL A 270 15.51 -14.37 1.63
C VAL A 270 16.31 -13.75 2.76
N VAL A 271 15.70 -13.69 3.93
CA VAL A 271 16.27 -13.09 5.13
C VAL A 271 16.48 -14.18 6.16
N TRP A 272 17.73 -14.34 6.56
CA TRP A 272 18.19 -15.43 7.41
C TRP A 272 18.41 -14.94 8.84
N ASP A 273 17.91 -15.68 9.81
CA ASP A 273 18.55 -15.68 11.12
C ASP A 273 19.91 -16.41 11.07
N LEU A 274 20.75 -16.19 12.07
CA LEU A 274 22.10 -16.76 12.13
C LEU A 274 22.15 -18.04 12.96
N ASP A 275 22.05 -17.91 14.28
CA ASP A 275 22.18 -19.02 15.22
C ASP A 275 21.07 -20.05 14.99
N ASN A 276 21.47 -21.34 14.96
CA ASN A 276 20.61 -22.49 14.66
C ASN A 276 19.80 -22.43 13.35
N THR A 277 20.09 -21.45 12.47
CA THR A 277 19.38 -21.22 11.23
C THR A 277 20.32 -21.24 10.02
N LEU A 278 21.29 -20.31 9.96
CA LEU A 278 22.32 -20.30 8.92
C LEU A 278 23.46 -21.27 9.27
N TRP A 279 23.82 -21.33 10.55
CA TRP A 279 24.76 -22.29 11.11
C TRP A 279 24.15 -23.00 12.30
N ARG A 280 24.70 -24.15 12.67
CA ARG A 280 24.32 -24.90 13.88
C ARG A 280 25.13 -24.40 15.08
N GLY A 281 24.45 -24.18 16.21
CA GLY A 281 25.02 -23.65 17.43
C GLY A 281 24.71 -22.16 17.63
N THR A 282 25.10 -21.66 18.80
CA THR A 282 24.89 -20.27 19.23
C THR A 282 26.24 -19.58 19.35
N LEU A 283 26.50 -18.53 18.56
CA LEU A 283 27.81 -17.88 18.50
C LEU A 283 28.31 -17.39 19.87
N ALA A 284 27.42 -16.86 20.70
CA ALA A 284 27.76 -16.35 22.03
C ALA A 284 28.12 -17.44 23.04
N GLU A 285 27.61 -18.66 22.87
CA GLU A 285 27.79 -19.78 23.83
C GLU A 285 28.90 -20.73 23.38
N ASP A 286 28.88 -21.11 22.10
CA ASP A 286 29.76 -22.15 21.55
C ASP A 286 31.07 -21.58 21.00
N GLY A 287 31.06 -20.31 20.59
CA GLY A 287 32.17 -19.67 19.89
C GLY A 287 32.31 -20.12 18.43
N MET A 288 32.97 -19.29 17.63
CA MET A 288 33.07 -19.46 16.17
C MET A 288 33.70 -20.79 15.72
N GLU A 289 34.63 -21.35 16.50
CA GLU A 289 35.36 -22.59 16.19
C GLU A 289 34.45 -23.83 16.10
N VAL A 290 33.28 -23.79 16.74
CA VAL A 290 32.36 -24.93 16.88
C VAL A 290 31.18 -24.83 15.89
N LEU A 291 30.90 -23.63 15.38
CA LEU A 291 29.78 -23.38 14.48
C LEU A 291 29.98 -24.08 13.12
N VAL A 292 28.91 -24.66 12.59
CA VAL A 292 28.93 -25.37 11.30
C VAL A 292 27.78 -24.91 10.42
N VAL A 293 28.12 -24.40 9.23
CA VAL A 293 27.17 -24.25 8.13
C VAL A 293 27.13 -25.56 7.36
N ASP A 294 25.99 -26.26 7.37
CA ASP A 294 25.85 -27.51 6.64
C ASP A 294 25.79 -27.28 5.12
N GLN A 295 26.05 -28.33 4.36
CA GLN A 295 26.14 -28.25 2.90
C GLN A 295 24.79 -27.87 2.25
N ILE A 296 23.66 -28.30 2.82
CA ILE A 296 22.32 -28.01 2.26
C ILE A 296 22.06 -26.51 2.37
N THR A 297 22.33 -25.92 3.53
CA THR A 297 22.18 -24.48 3.77
C THR A 297 23.13 -23.68 2.87
N ARG A 298 24.39 -24.10 2.75
CA ARG A 298 25.36 -23.45 1.85
C ARG A 298 24.90 -23.49 0.39
N ASP A 299 24.47 -24.65 -0.11
CA ASP A 299 24.01 -24.81 -1.48
C ASP A 299 22.74 -23.99 -1.75
N ALA A 300 21.85 -23.88 -0.75
CA ALA A 300 20.69 -23.01 -0.84
C ALA A 300 21.08 -21.54 -1.02
N VAL A 301 22.04 -21.03 -0.23
CA VAL A 301 22.54 -19.65 -0.37
C VAL A 301 23.11 -19.41 -1.77
N LEU A 302 23.96 -20.32 -2.27
CA LEU A 302 24.58 -20.17 -3.58
C LEU A 302 23.55 -20.23 -4.73
N GLU A 303 22.59 -21.15 -4.66
CA GLU A 303 21.59 -21.32 -5.69
C GLU A 303 20.58 -20.16 -5.72
N LEU A 304 20.19 -19.62 -4.55
CA LEU A 304 19.37 -18.41 -4.47
C LEU A 304 20.06 -17.22 -5.14
N ASP A 305 21.35 -17.02 -4.87
CA ASP A 305 22.16 -15.97 -5.52
C ASP A 305 22.24 -16.19 -7.04
N ARG A 306 22.46 -17.44 -7.48
CA ARG A 306 22.47 -17.78 -8.90
C ARG A 306 21.15 -17.46 -9.59
N ARG A 307 20.01 -17.70 -8.93
CA ARG A 307 18.65 -17.32 -9.38
C ARG A 307 18.36 -15.82 -9.22
N GLY A 308 19.29 -15.05 -8.65
CA GLY A 308 19.20 -13.62 -8.39
C GLY A 308 18.16 -13.26 -7.34
N ILE A 309 17.86 -14.18 -6.43
CA ILE A 309 17.07 -13.90 -5.23
C ILE A 309 18.05 -13.31 -4.22
N LEU A 310 17.80 -12.07 -3.81
CA LEU A 310 18.70 -11.37 -2.90
C LEU A 310 18.67 -12.03 -1.52
N GLN A 311 19.72 -11.82 -0.75
CA GLN A 311 19.82 -12.39 0.59
C GLN A 311 20.27 -11.33 1.57
N SER A 312 19.82 -11.46 2.82
CA SER A 312 20.22 -10.61 3.93
C SER A 312 20.12 -11.38 5.25
N VAL A 313 20.59 -10.77 6.33
CA VAL A 313 20.53 -11.30 7.69
C VAL A 313 19.67 -10.40 8.55
N VAL A 314 18.80 -10.99 9.36
CA VAL A 314 18.14 -10.32 10.49
C VAL A 314 18.31 -11.22 11.71
N SER A 315 19.19 -10.82 12.63
CA SER A 315 19.57 -11.68 13.74
C SER A 315 19.91 -10.91 15.02
N LYS A 316 19.76 -11.59 16.16
CA LYS A 316 20.00 -11.05 17.49
C LYS A 316 21.36 -11.52 18.01
N ASN A 317 22.40 -10.88 17.51
CA ASN A 317 23.79 -11.13 17.91
C ASN A 317 24.53 -9.81 18.13
N ASP A 318 25.74 -9.91 18.66
CA ASP A 318 26.71 -8.83 18.60
C ASP A 318 27.23 -8.70 17.15
N PRO A 319 27.20 -7.49 16.54
CA PRO A 319 27.47 -7.34 15.11
C PRO A 319 28.87 -7.79 14.70
N GLU A 320 29.91 -7.34 15.41
CA GLU A 320 31.31 -7.54 15.02
C GLU A 320 31.70 -9.03 14.99
N PRO A 321 31.42 -9.86 16.03
CA PRO A 321 31.65 -11.30 15.96
C PRO A 321 30.83 -12.01 14.88
N ALA A 322 29.57 -11.62 14.68
CA ALA A 322 28.70 -12.25 13.70
C ALA A 322 29.16 -11.99 12.26
N PHE A 323 29.63 -10.77 11.96
CA PHE A 323 30.27 -10.45 10.69
C PHE A 323 31.54 -11.27 10.47
N ALA A 324 32.40 -11.38 11.49
CA ALA A 324 33.62 -12.19 11.39
C ALA A 324 33.32 -13.68 11.08
N ALA A 325 32.26 -14.24 11.69
CA ALA A 325 31.82 -15.61 11.41
C ALA A 325 31.32 -15.76 9.96
N LEU A 326 30.49 -14.84 9.46
CA LEU A 326 30.01 -14.85 8.08
C LEU A 326 31.16 -14.80 7.06
N GLU A 327 32.20 -14.00 7.32
CA GLU A 327 33.41 -13.93 6.50
C GLU A 327 34.23 -15.22 6.58
N ALA A 328 34.42 -15.78 7.78
CA ALA A 328 35.14 -17.04 7.98
C ALA A 328 34.47 -18.21 7.22
N PHE A 329 33.13 -18.21 7.11
CA PHE A 329 32.39 -19.18 6.31
C PHE A 329 32.38 -18.88 4.80
N GLY A 330 32.93 -17.75 4.37
CA GLY A 330 32.91 -17.31 2.97
C GLY A 330 31.51 -16.97 2.46
N LEU A 331 30.62 -16.54 3.36
CA LEU A 331 29.22 -16.19 3.05
C LEU A 331 28.91 -14.70 3.21
N GLY A 332 29.80 -13.91 3.83
CA GLY A 332 29.57 -12.48 4.10
C GLY A 332 29.13 -11.68 2.88
N GLU A 333 29.80 -11.89 1.74
CA GLU A 333 29.46 -11.21 0.49
C GLU A 333 28.04 -11.51 -0.05
N TYR A 334 27.38 -12.58 0.40
CA TYR A 334 26.03 -12.96 -0.06
C TYR A 334 24.91 -12.16 0.61
N PHE A 335 25.17 -11.61 1.79
CA PHE A 335 24.17 -10.95 2.61
C PHE A 335 24.26 -9.42 2.50
N LEU A 336 23.26 -8.82 1.88
CA LEU A 336 23.15 -7.39 1.64
C LEU A 336 22.47 -6.70 2.82
N PHE A 337 22.98 -5.55 3.27
CA PHE A 337 22.45 -4.78 4.40
C PHE A 337 22.12 -5.60 5.67
N PRO A 338 23.02 -6.46 6.18
CA PRO A 338 22.74 -7.27 7.37
C PRO A 338 22.26 -6.42 8.55
N GLN A 339 21.14 -6.81 9.16
CA GLN A 339 20.55 -6.18 10.33
C GLN A 339 20.83 -7.06 11.55
N ILE A 340 21.99 -6.88 12.17
CA ILE A 340 22.41 -7.63 13.36
C ILE A 340 22.30 -6.70 14.56
N SER A 341 21.29 -6.91 15.41
CA SER A 341 21.00 -6.05 16.57
C SER A 341 19.99 -6.71 17.51
N TRP A 342 19.73 -6.09 18.66
CA TRP A 342 18.79 -6.60 19.67
C TRP A 342 17.34 -6.12 19.52
N GLU A 343 17.01 -5.44 18.42
CA GLU A 343 15.67 -4.92 18.20
C GLU A 343 14.70 -5.99 17.65
N PRO A 344 13.38 -5.72 17.60
CA PRO A 344 12.43 -6.66 17.02
C PRO A 344 12.72 -6.96 15.54
N LYS A 345 12.73 -8.24 15.15
CA LYS A 345 13.09 -8.68 13.80
C LYS A 345 12.12 -8.12 12.74
N SER A 346 10.85 -7.89 13.07
CA SER A 346 9.91 -7.21 12.17
C SER A 346 10.30 -5.77 11.81
N GLN A 347 10.92 -5.02 12.74
CA GLN A 347 11.38 -3.65 12.48
C GLN A 347 12.62 -3.66 11.58
N ALA A 348 13.54 -4.59 11.83
CA ALA A 348 14.69 -4.84 10.97
C ALA A 348 14.28 -5.23 9.54
N LEU A 349 13.29 -6.11 9.38
CA LEU A 349 12.74 -6.47 8.07
C LEU A 349 12.13 -5.26 7.33
N ARG A 350 11.44 -4.35 8.04
CA ARG A 350 10.90 -3.11 7.43
C ARG A 350 12.00 -2.21 6.91
N ARG A 351 13.04 -1.95 7.72
CA ARG A 351 14.18 -1.15 7.28
C ARG A 351 14.92 -1.81 6.13
N LEU A 352 15.12 -3.12 6.18
CA LEU A 352 15.76 -3.86 5.09
C LEU A 352 14.96 -3.74 3.79
N ALA A 353 13.63 -3.79 3.84
CA ALA A 353 12.77 -3.56 2.68
C ALA A 353 12.92 -2.15 2.10
N GLU A 354 13.09 -1.13 2.95
CA GLU A 354 13.37 0.25 2.53
C GLU A 354 14.77 0.41 1.92
N LEU A 355 15.80 -0.19 2.54
CA LEU A 355 17.19 -0.14 2.06
C LEU A 355 17.33 -0.82 0.69
N LEU A 356 16.67 -1.97 0.51
CA LEU A 356 16.65 -2.70 -0.76
C LEU A 356 15.68 -2.10 -1.79
N ASP A 357 14.77 -1.22 -1.37
CA ASP A 357 13.64 -0.72 -2.17
C ASP A 357 12.85 -1.86 -2.84
N ILE A 358 12.56 -2.91 -2.06
CA ILE A 358 11.79 -4.08 -2.47
C ILE A 358 10.57 -4.20 -1.58
N SER A 359 9.43 -4.51 -2.20
CA SER A 359 8.20 -4.77 -1.47
C SER A 359 8.36 -5.94 -0.49
N ILE A 360 8.08 -5.69 0.78
CA ILE A 360 8.22 -6.65 1.88
C ILE A 360 7.32 -7.89 1.71
N ASP A 361 6.27 -7.81 0.88
CA ASP A 361 5.42 -8.96 0.52
C ASP A 361 6.10 -10.01 -0.38
N SER A 362 7.35 -9.76 -0.79
CA SER A 362 8.18 -10.69 -1.57
C SER A 362 9.37 -11.24 -0.79
N PHE A 363 9.40 -10.99 0.53
CA PHE A 363 10.42 -11.47 1.45
C PHE A 363 10.05 -12.84 2.00
N VAL A 364 11.07 -13.67 2.21
CA VAL A 364 11.00 -14.90 2.98
C VAL A 364 11.91 -14.75 4.19
N PHE A 365 11.39 -14.97 5.38
CA PHE A 365 12.15 -14.93 6.63
C PHE A 365 12.30 -16.34 7.19
N ILE A 366 13.52 -16.74 7.52
CA ILE A 366 13.86 -18.07 8.04
C ILE A 366 14.48 -17.88 9.42
N ASP A 367 13.93 -18.58 10.42
CA ASP A 367 14.34 -18.45 11.82
C ASP A 367 13.89 -19.70 12.60
N ASP A 368 14.77 -20.31 13.38
CA ASP A 368 14.50 -21.54 14.15
C ASP A 368 13.62 -21.29 15.39
N GLN A 369 13.60 -20.06 15.92
CA GLN A 369 12.88 -19.71 17.12
C GLN A 369 11.41 -19.39 16.85
N ALA A 370 10.52 -20.18 17.45
CA ALA A 370 9.07 -19.99 17.30
C ALA A 370 8.58 -18.62 17.78
N PHE A 371 9.25 -18.03 18.77
CA PHE A 371 8.94 -16.71 19.30
C PHE A 371 9.19 -15.61 18.26
N GLU A 372 10.38 -15.58 17.66
CA GLU A 372 10.73 -14.60 16.63
C GLU A 372 9.88 -14.76 15.37
N ARG A 373 9.61 -16.01 14.96
CA ARG A 373 8.65 -16.28 13.88
C ARG A 373 7.25 -15.77 14.18
N GLY A 374 6.80 -15.90 15.43
CA GLY A 374 5.51 -15.38 15.89
C GLY A 374 5.45 -13.85 15.78
N GLU A 375 6.49 -13.18 16.29
CA GLU A 375 6.65 -11.72 16.23
C GLU A 375 6.58 -11.21 14.79
N VAL A 376 7.33 -11.81 13.87
CA VAL A 376 7.32 -11.43 12.46
C VAL A 376 5.98 -11.72 11.81
N LYS A 377 5.34 -12.87 12.07
CA LYS A 377 4.02 -13.20 11.50
C LYS A 377 2.93 -12.22 11.94
N ASP A 378 2.95 -11.79 13.20
CA ASP A 378 1.96 -10.89 13.77
C ASP A 378 2.16 -9.44 13.28
N ALA A 379 3.41 -9.00 13.20
CA ALA A 379 3.77 -7.65 12.77
C ALA A 379 3.75 -7.48 11.23
N LEU A 380 4.08 -8.54 10.49
CA LEU A 380 4.24 -8.57 9.02
C LEU A 380 3.56 -9.80 8.37
N PRO A 381 2.21 -9.89 8.36
CA PRO A 381 1.50 -11.06 7.83
C PRO A 381 1.72 -11.36 6.35
N MET A 382 2.29 -10.40 5.60
CA MET A 382 2.61 -10.54 4.18
C MET A 382 3.96 -11.22 3.92
N VAL A 383 4.83 -11.33 4.93
CA VAL A 383 6.14 -12.00 4.82
C VAL A 383 5.94 -13.51 4.92
N THR A 384 6.59 -14.27 4.04
CA THR A 384 6.59 -15.73 4.17
C THR A 384 7.56 -16.11 5.27
N VAL A 385 7.10 -16.77 6.33
CA VAL A 385 7.95 -17.13 7.49
C VAL A 385 8.11 -18.65 7.57
N LEU A 386 9.36 -19.11 7.53
CA LEU A 386 9.77 -20.52 7.58
C LEU A 386 10.57 -20.82 8.85
N ALA A 387 10.53 -22.07 9.30
CA ALA A 387 11.25 -22.52 10.49
C ALA A 387 12.69 -22.96 10.18
N ASP A 388 12.96 -23.31 8.93
CA ASP A 388 14.21 -23.88 8.46
C ASP A 388 14.37 -23.64 6.96
N SER A 389 15.57 -23.94 6.46
CA SER A 389 15.95 -23.94 5.05
C SER A 389 15.73 -25.30 4.38
N ASP A 390 15.08 -26.26 5.05
CA ASP A 390 14.91 -27.61 4.52
C ASP A 390 13.98 -27.57 3.29
N ASN A 391 14.46 -28.19 2.21
CA ASN A 391 13.80 -28.22 0.90
C ASN A 391 13.39 -26.81 0.42
N LEU A 392 14.17 -25.77 0.79
CA LEU A 392 13.84 -24.39 0.44
C LEU A 392 13.69 -24.21 -1.07
N LEU A 393 14.64 -24.74 -1.84
CA LEU A 393 14.72 -24.59 -3.29
C LEU A 393 13.62 -25.33 -4.07
N ASP A 394 12.96 -26.30 -3.46
CA ASP A 394 11.90 -27.12 -4.07
C ASP A 394 10.54 -26.43 -4.04
N ARG A 395 10.42 -25.32 -3.30
CA ARG A 395 9.15 -24.59 -3.18
C ARG A 395 8.94 -23.73 -4.43
N PRO A 396 7.71 -23.67 -4.98
CA PRO A 396 7.40 -22.87 -6.18
C PRO A 396 7.77 -21.38 -6.06
N LEU A 397 7.78 -20.86 -4.83
CA LEU A 397 8.21 -19.50 -4.50
C LEU A 397 9.63 -19.16 -4.97
N PHE A 398 10.50 -20.16 -5.11
CA PHE A 398 11.90 -20.01 -5.53
C PHE A 398 12.16 -20.51 -6.97
N ASP A 399 11.12 -20.88 -7.71
CA ASP A 399 11.23 -21.26 -9.12
C ASP A 399 11.40 -20.01 -10.02
N VAL A 400 12.60 -19.44 -9.93
CA VAL A 400 13.03 -18.27 -10.70
C VAL A 400 14.14 -18.72 -11.64
N PRO A 401 13.99 -18.57 -12.98
CA PRO A 401 15.04 -18.94 -13.92
C PRO A 401 16.33 -18.18 -13.65
N ALA A 402 17.43 -18.90 -13.54
CA ALA A 402 18.75 -18.31 -13.49
C ALA A 402 19.16 -17.84 -14.89
N THR A 403 19.53 -16.57 -14.99
CA THR A 403 20.02 -15.91 -16.20
C THR A 403 21.39 -15.28 -15.93
N ALA A 404 22.14 -14.95 -16.97
CA ALA A 404 23.44 -14.25 -16.80
C ALA A 404 23.33 -12.90 -16.06
N GLU A 405 22.12 -12.34 -15.98
CA GLU A 405 21.83 -11.11 -15.26
C GLU A 405 21.39 -11.38 -13.81
N SER A 406 20.72 -12.51 -13.54
CA SER A 406 20.31 -12.88 -12.18
C SER A 406 21.53 -13.07 -11.29
N THR A 407 22.60 -13.69 -11.82
CA THR A 407 23.89 -13.91 -11.13
C THR A 407 24.63 -12.61 -10.81
N LYS A 408 24.30 -11.50 -11.49
CA LYS A 408 24.92 -10.18 -11.27
C LYS A 408 24.10 -9.29 -10.34
N ARG A 409 22.93 -9.76 -9.90
CA ARG A 409 22.00 -8.89 -9.17
C ARG A 409 22.55 -8.49 -7.80
N ARG A 410 23.21 -9.42 -7.11
CA ARG A 410 23.87 -9.15 -5.83
C ARG A 410 24.94 -8.07 -5.95
N SER A 411 25.85 -8.19 -6.92
CA SER A 411 26.90 -7.18 -7.11
C SER A 411 26.34 -5.78 -7.38
N MET A 412 25.21 -5.67 -8.09
CA MET A 412 24.54 -4.37 -8.31
C MET A 412 24.00 -3.75 -7.02
N TYR A 413 23.54 -4.56 -6.06
CA TYR A 413 23.08 -4.07 -4.76
C TYR A 413 24.24 -3.76 -3.80
N GLN A 414 25.37 -4.48 -3.91
CA GLN A 414 26.59 -4.15 -3.17
C GLN A 414 27.14 -2.77 -3.57
N VAL A 415 27.02 -2.39 -4.85
CA VAL A 415 27.35 -1.03 -5.31
C VAL A 415 26.51 0.02 -4.57
N GLU A 416 25.20 -0.23 -4.45
CA GLU A 416 24.29 0.65 -3.72
C GLU A 416 24.61 0.72 -2.22
N GLU A 417 24.93 -0.41 -1.59
CA GLU A 417 25.35 -0.47 -0.18
C GLU A 417 26.60 0.37 0.08
N ARG A 418 27.65 0.20 -0.74
CA ARG A 418 28.88 1.02 -0.66
C ARG A 418 28.59 2.50 -0.82
N ARG A 419 27.69 2.86 -1.74
CA ARG A 419 27.27 4.25 -1.96
C ARG A 419 26.52 4.81 -0.76
N GLN A 420 25.60 4.05 -0.15
CA GLN A 420 24.89 4.47 1.05
C GLN A 420 25.82 4.65 2.24
N ALA A 421 26.77 3.73 2.44
CA ALA A 421 27.81 3.88 3.45
C ALA A 421 28.65 5.16 3.23
N ALA A 422 29.01 5.45 1.98
CA ALA A 422 29.72 6.68 1.64
C ALA A 422 28.86 7.94 1.85
N LEU A 423 27.55 7.88 1.62
CA LEU A 423 26.62 8.99 1.87
C LEU A 423 26.47 9.26 3.38
N SER A 424 26.31 8.23 4.20
CA SER A 424 26.19 8.38 5.66
C SER A 424 27.45 8.97 6.30
N ASN A 425 28.62 8.77 5.68
CA ASN A 425 29.90 9.35 6.12
C ASN A 425 30.23 10.70 5.45
N SER A 426 29.33 11.24 4.64
CA SER A 426 29.53 12.49 3.89
C SER A 426 28.81 13.65 4.58
N GLU A 427 29.48 14.80 4.67
CA GLU A 427 28.88 16.06 5.14
C GLU A 427 28.18 16.85 4.02
N LEU A 428 28.30 16.40 2.76
CA LEU A 428 27.70 17.05 1.60
C LEU A 428 26.18 16.93 1.60
N ASP A 429 25.50 17.93 1.03
CA ASP A 429 24.09 17.77 0.68
C ASP A 429 23.91 16.68 -0.39
N TYR A 430 22.72 16.10 -0.43
CA TYR A 430 22.44 14.93 -1.25
C TYR A 430 22.75 15.14 -2.75
N ILE A 431 22.46 16.32 -3.31
CA ILE A 431 22.67 16.58 -4.74
C ILE A 431 24.17 16.75 -5.03
N SER A 432 24.90 17.45 -4.15
CA SER A 432 26.35 17.57 -4.27
C SER A 432 27.06 16.21 -4.14
N PHE A 433 26.59 15.35 -3.24
CA PHE A 433 27.07 13.97 -3.13
C PHE A 433 26.82 13.18 -4.43
N LEU A 434 25.62 13.28 -5.02
CA LEU A 434 25.32 12.60 -6.29
C LEU A 434 26.23 13.06 -7.43
N ARG A 435 26.54 14.36 -7.53
CA ARG A 435 27.51 14.86 -8.51
C ARG A 435 28.90 14.23 -8.30
N GLY A 436 29.32 14.12 -7.03
CA GLY A 436 30.58 13.47 -6.67
C GLY A 436 30.62 11.95 -6.92
N CYS A 437 29.47 11.29 -7.12
CA CYS A 437 29.40 9.89 -7.50
C CYS A 437 29.78 9.66 -8.97
N ALA A 438 29.81 10.71 -9.80
CA ALA A 438 30.08 10.64 -11.23
C ALA A 438 29.21 9.60 -11.95
N ILE A 439 27.89 9.66 -11.71
CA ILE A 439 26.92 8.76 -12.32
C ILE A 439 26.87 9.04 -13.82
N THR A 440 27.06 8.01 -14.65
CA THR A 440 26.93 8.07 -16.10
C THR A 440 25.79 7.16 -16.56
N ILE A 441 25.12 7.56 -17.65
CA ILE A 441 24.18 6.71 -18.36
C ILE A 441 24.52 6.63 -19.85
N ASP A 442 24.62 5.41 -20.36
CA ASP A 442 24.70 5.15 -21.79
C ASP A 442 23.29 4.92 -22.32
N ILE A 443 22.89 5.73 -23.31
CA ILE A 443 21.61 5.57 -23.99
C ILE A 443 21.88 5.01 -25.38
N ALA A 444 21.43 3.79 -25.63
CA ALA A 444 21.64 3.08 -26.89
C ALA A 444 20.31 2.65 -27.50
N ALA A 445 20.27 2.48 -28.83
CA ALA A 445 19.14 1.83 -29.48
C ALA A 445 19.02 0.36 -29.02
N LEU A 446 17.79 -0.14 -28.90
CA LEU A 446 17.52 -1.55 -28.65
C LEU A 446 18.15 -2.39 -29.79
N SER A 447 18.84 -3.46 -29.42
CA SER A 447 19.53 -4.37 -30.34
C SER A 447 19.18 -5.82 -30.01
N THR A 448 19.59 -6.77 -30.85
CA THR A 448 19.37 -8.20 -30.62
C THR A 448 19.99 -8.67 -29.30
N GLY A 449 21.16 -8.14 -28.92
CA GLY A 449 21.83 -8.44 -27.65
C GLY A 449 21.08 -7.95 -26.41
N HIS A 450 20.05 -7.12 -26.57
CA HIS A 450 19.28 -6.55 -25.46
C HIS A 450 17.93 -7.23 -25.21
N ILE A 451 17.49 -8.17 -26.07
CA ILE A 451 16.12 -8.72 -26.05
C ILE A 451 15.77 -9.33 -24.69
N ASP A 452 16.60 -10.25 -24.18
CA ASP A 452 16.33 -10.93 -22.91
C ASP A 452 16.27 -9.96 -21.73
N ARG A 453 17.12 -8.93 -21.75
CA ARG A 453 17.16 -7.92 -20.70
C ARG A 453 15.96 -6.98 -20.74
N ALA A 454 15.57 -6.53 -21.93
CA ALA A 454 14.35 -5.76 -22.13
C ALA A 454 13.10 -6.55 -21.70
N TYR A 455 13.08 -7.85 -22.03
CA TYR A 455 12.02 -8.76 -21.59
C TYR A 455 11.96 -8.84 -20.07
N GLU A 456 13.08 -9.13 -19.41
CA GLU A 456 13.16 -9.21 -17.95
C GLU A 456 12.73 -7.91 -17.26
N LEU A 457 13.21 -6.75 -17.74
CA LEU A 457 12.81 -5.44 -17.23
C LEU A 457 11.30 -5.25 -17.34
N SER A 458 10.70 -5.64 -18.47
CA SER A 458 9.25 -5.56 -18.65
C SER A 458 8.50 -6.43 -17.64
N GLN A 459 8.98 -7.65 -17.35
CA GLN A 459 8.32 -8.58 -16.45
C GLN A 459 8.43 -8.18 -14.97
N ARG A 460 9.61 -7.70 -14.54
CA ARG A 460 9.92 -7.49 -13.11
C ARG A 460 9.62 -6.06 -12.62
N THR A 461 9.51 -5.08 -13.53
CA THR A 461 9.32 -3.67 -13.15
C THR A 461 7.84 -3.35 -12.95
N ASN A 462 7.46 -3.10 -11.69
CA ASN A 462 6.08 -2.77 -11.32
C ASN A 462 5.89 -1.29 -10.97
N GLN A 463 6.79 -0.69 -10.17
CA GLN A 463 6.59 0.66 -9.63
C GLN A 463 6.86 1.78 -10.64
N LEU A 464 7.93 1.64 -11.41
CA LEU A 464 8.37 2.60 -12.43
C LEU A 464 8.04 2.15 -13.85
N ASN A 465 6.98 1.35 -14.04
CA ASN A 465 6.47 1.02 -15.37
C ASN A 465 5.23 1.88 -15.67
N VAL A 466 5.42 2.93 -16.46
CA VAL A 466 4.38 3.94 -16.75
C VAL A 466 3.23 3.34 -17.57
N SER A 467 3.50 2.32 -18.39
CA SER A 467 2.54 1.73 -19.32
C SER A 467 1.80 0.52 -18.75
N GLY A 468 2.27 -0.05 -17.64
CA GLY A 468 1.82 -1.35 -17.13
C GLY A 468 2.07 -2.53 -18.07
N ARG A 469 2.63 -2.33 -19.26
CA ARG A 469 2.81 -3.38 -20.28
C ARG A 469 3.89 -4.37 -19.86
N ARG A 470 3.66 -5.63 -20.24
CA ARG A 470 4.54 -6.78 -20.07
C ARG A 470 4.80 -7.30 -21.48
N TYR A 471 5.99 -7.08 -22.01
CA TYR A 471 6.26 -7.42 -23.40
C TYR A 471 6.64 -8.89 -23.53
N SER A 472 6.20 -9.54 -24.60
CA SER A 472 6.78 -10.81 -25.05
C SER A 472 8.14 -10.56 -25.73
N ARG A 473 8.93 -11.62 -25.91
CA ARG A 473 10.18 -11.53 -26.70
C ARG A 473 9.89 -11.12 -28.14
N ASP A 474 8.88 -11.70 -28.76
CA ASP A 474 8.45 -11.38 -30.13
C ASP A 474 8.04 -9.91 -30.28
N GLU A 475 7.36 -9.34 -29.27
CA GLU A 475 7.01 -7.92 -29.27
C GLU A 475 8.27 -7.04 -29.21
N ILE A 476 9.27 -7.40 -28.40
CA ILE A 476 10.55 -6.68 -28.31
C ILE A 476 11.36 -6.83 -29.60
N GLU A 477 11.42 -8.02 -30.17
CA GLU A 477 12.06 -8.28 -31.47
C GLU A 477 11.41 -7.47 -32.59
N SER A 478 10.09 -7.30 -32.56
CA SER A 478 9.38 -6.47 -33.54
C SER A 478 9.83 -5.00 -33.52
N MET A 479 10.29 -4.49 -32.37
CA MET A 479 10.81 -3.12 -32.24
C MET A 479 12.18 -2.92 -32.91
N LEU A 480 12.89 -4.01 -33.22
CA LEU A 480 14.17 -3.98 -33.95
C LEU A 480 13.97 -3.77 -35.46
N LYS A 481 12.76 -4.06 -35.97
CA LYS A 481 12.45 -3.91 -37.40
C LYS A 481 12.43 -2.43 -37.79
N LYS A 482 13.14 -2.08 -38.86
CA LYS A 482 13.32 -0.68 -39.29
C LYS A 482 12.01 0.00 -39.73
N ASP A 483 11.07 -0.78 -40.25
CA ASP A 483 9.73 -0.39 -40.70
C ASP A 483 8.67 -0.47 -39.59
N GLY A 484 9.02 -0.99 -38.41
CA GLY A 484 8.12 -1.06 -37.26
C GLY A 484 7.79 0.33 -36.73
N ARG A 485 6.54 0.57 -36.34
CA ARG A 485 6.09 1.85 -35.77
C ARG A 485 6.82 2.23 -34.47
N SER A 486 7.15 1.24 -33.65
CA SER A 486 7.80 1.45 -32.35
C SER A 486 9.30 1.19 -32.44
N CYS A 487 10.09 1.92 -31.64
CA CYS A 487 11.49 1.61 -31.39
C CYS A 487 11.84 1.72 -29.90
N GLY A 488 12.85 0.95 -29.47
CA GLY A 488 13.30 0.92 -28.08
C GLY A 488 14.63 1.65 -27.89
N PHE A 489 14.79 2.30 -26.74
CA PHE A 489 16.06 2.71 -26.16
C PHE A 489 16.34 1.91 -24.89
N ILE A 490 17.59 1.55 -24.72
CA ILE A 490 18.13 0.90 -23.54
C ILE A 490 19.00 1.89 -22.79
N LEU A 491 18.87 1.88 -21.47
CA LEU A 491 19.66 2.70 -20.57
C LEU A 491 20.58 1.78 -19.75
N ARG A 492 21.89 1.94 -19.89
CA ARG A 492 22.89 1.37 -18.98
C ARG A 492 23.38 2.44 -18.03
N CYS A 493 23.63 2.11 -16.77
CA CYS A 493 24.08 3.06 -15.76
C CYS A 493 25.27 2.52 -15.01
N GLU A 494 26.24 3.38 -14.73
CA GLU A 494 27.40 3.11 -13.87
C GLU A 494 27.70 4.36 -13.02
N ASP A 495 28.45 4.18 -11.95
CA ASP A 495 29.03 5.27 -11.16
C ASP A 495 30.41 4.87 -10.62
N ARG A 496 31.03 5.73 -9.80
CA ARG A 496 32.36 5.43 -9.21
C ARG A 496 32.41 4.21 -8.30
N PHE A 497 31.26 3.73 -7.81
CA PHE A 497 31.15 2.58 -6.93
C PHE A 497 30.95 1.27 -7.73
N GLY A 498 30.40 1.35 -8.94
CA GLY A 498 30.38 0.24 -9.89
C GLY A 498 29.29 0.33 -10.97
N ASP A 499 29.12 -0.77 -11.70
CA ASP A 499 28.19 -0.92 -12.81
C ASP A 499 26.81 -1.41 -12.34
N TYR A 500 25.76 -0.68 -12.67
CA TYR A 500 24.36 -1.08 -12.41
C TYR A 500 23.75 -1.87 -13.57
N GLY A 501 24.47 -2.07 -14.67
CA GLY A 501 24.01 -2.75 -15.87
C GLY A 501 22.89 -2.00 -16.58
N ILE A 502 22.10 -2.72 -17.37
CA ILE A 502 20.94 -2.16 -18.07
C ILE A 502 19.80 -1.94 -17.06
N ILE A 503 19.47 -0.68 -16.82
CA ILE A 503 18.51 -0.23 -15.82
C ILE A 503 17.17 0.21 -16.39
N GLY A 504 17.03 0.40 -17.71
CA GLY A 504 15.80 0.92 -18.27
C GLY A 504 15.55 0.55 -19.72
N LEU A 505 14.25 0.54 -20.06
CA LEU A 505 13.73 0.41 -21.42
C LEU A 505 12.73 1.55 -21.66
N CYS A 506 12.93 2.29 -22.73
CA CYS A 506 11.99 3.30 -23.22
C CYS A 506 11.54 2.91 -24.63
N VAL A 507 10.24 2.72 -24.83
CA VAL A 507 9.64 2.44 -26.13
C VAL A 507 8.96 3.71 -26.62
N ILE A 508 9.33 4.16 -27.81
CA ILE A 508 8.76 5.35 -28.44
C ILE A 508 8.15 5.02 -29.80
N ASP A 509 7.23 5.88 -30.23
CA ASP A 509 6.75 5.91 -31.62
C ASP A 509 7.85 6.57 -32.50
N ARG A 510 8.16 5.97 -33.66
CA ARG A 510 9.18 6.49 -34.58
C ARG A 510 8.76 7.78 -35.30
N HIS A 511 7.46 8.00 -35.44
CA HIS A 511 6.87 9.03 -36.28
C HIS A 511 6.19 10.15 -35.47
N ALA A 512 5.95 9.92 -34.18
CA ALA A 512 5.34 10.89 -33.28
C ALA A 512 6.18 11.09 -32.01
N PRO A 513 6.11 12.26 -31.35
CA PRO A 513 6.79 12.51 -30.08
C PRO A 513 6.06 11.85 -28.90
N ILE A 514 5.89 10.53 -28.99
CA ILE A 514 5.10 9.70 -28.08
C ILE A 514 6.02 8.64 -27.48
N VAL A 515 6.05 8.59 -26.16
CA VAL A 515 6.60 7.49 -25.37
C VAL A 515 5.47 6.51 -25.09
N GLU A 516 5.53 5.33 -25.69
CA GLU A 516 4.54 4.27 -25.53
C GLU A 516 4.75 3.51 -24.22
N SER A 517 6.00 3.36 -23.80
CA SER A 517 6.35 2.70 -22.56
C SER A 517 7.67 3.23 -22.02
N PHE A 518 7.75 3.33 -20.70
CA PHE A 518 8.97 3.60 -19.97
C PHE A 518 8.99 2.74 -18.72
N MET A 519 10.09 2.05 -18.53
CA MET A 519 10.35 1.23 -17.35
C MET A 519 11.78 1.41 -16.90
N MET A 520 11.95 1.54 -15.59
CA MET A 520 13.25 1.72 -14.96
C MET A 520 13.34 0.89 -13.69
N SER A 521 14.53 0.33 -13.44
CA SER A 521 14.84 -0.41 -12.22
C SER A 521 14.78 0.52 -11.01
N CYS A 522 14.20 0.05 -9.90
CA CYS A 522 14.14 0.79 -8.64
C CYS A 522 15.52 1.14 -8.08
N ARG A 523 16.56 0.34 -8.39
CA ARG A 523 17.94 0.56 -7.89
C ARG A 523 18.59 1.87 -8.30
N VAL A 524 18.08 2.58 -9.30
CA VAL A 524 18.58 3.91 -9.70
C VAL A 524 17.61 5.05 -9.39
N GLN A 525 16.51 4.73 -8.68
CA GLN A 525 15.53 5.73 -8.28
C GLN A 525 16.15 6.76 -7.34
N ARG A 526 15.68 8.00 -7.43
CA ARG A 526 16.16 9.16 -6.64
C ARG A 526 17.63 9.55 -6.90
N LYS A 527 18.27 9.01 -7.94
CA LYS A 527 19.63 9.39 -8.35
C LYS A 527 19.66 10.45 -9.48
N ARG A 528 18.51 11.06 -9.79
CA ARG A 528 18.32 11.97 -10.94
C ARG A 528 18.56 11.33 -12.31
N VAL A 529 18.63 10.01 -12.39
CA VAL A 529 18.75 9.27 -13.66
C VAL A 529 17.54 9.51 -14.55
N GLU A 530 16.32 9.50 -13.98
CA GLU A 530 15.10 9.86 -14.70
C GLU A 530 15.11 11.31 -15.20
N HIS A 531 15.68 12.25 -14.43
CA HIS A 531 15.77 13.65 -14.82
C HIS A 531 16.68 13.83 -16.03
N ALA A 532 17.87 13.22 -15.98
CA ALA A 532 18.82 13.23 -17.08
C ALA A 532 18.24 12.55 -18.33
N PHE A 533 17.65 11.37 -18.18
CA PHE A 533 17.04 10.64 -19.29
C PHE A 533 15.93 11.44 -19.98
N PHE A 534 14.95 11.96 -19.23
CA PHE A 534 13.86 12.74 -19.84
C PHE A 534 14.33 14.08 -20.41
N ALA A 535 15.38 14.69 -19.85
CA ALA A 535 16.03 15.85 -20.45
C ALA A 535 16.65 15.51 -21.81
N TRP A 536 17.37 14.38 -21.91
CA TRP A 536 17.88 13.88 -23.18
C TRP A 536 16.75 13.55 -24.16
N LEU A 537 15.68 12.89 -23.71
CA LEU A 537 14.57 12.49 -24.57
C LEU A 537 13.79 13.70 -25.12
N CYS A 538 13.59 14.73 -24.30
CA CYS A 538 13.03 16.01 -24.77
C CYS A 538 13.92 16.64 -25.84
N ARG A 539 15.25 16.68 -25.63
CA ARG A 539 16.19 17.16 -26.67
C ARG A 539 16.14 16.30 -27.93
N TYR A 540 16.04 14.98 -27.79
CA TYR A 540 15.96 14.04 -28.91
C TYR A 540 14.76 14.34 -29.83
N PHE A 541 13.58 14.59 -29.25
CA PHE A 541 12.38 14.97 -29.99
C PHE A 541 12.41 16.44 -30.47
N HIS A 542 12.97 17.35 -29.68
CA HIS A 542 13.10 18.76 -30.05
C HIS A 542 13.91 18.95 -31.34
N HIS A 543 15.07 18.28 -31.46
CA HIS A 543 15.89 18.32 -32.67
C HIS A 543 15.19 17.73 -33.91
N ARG A 544 14.09 17.00 -33.72
CA ARG A 544 13.21 16.47 -34.78
C ARG A 544 11.98 17.36 -35.04
N GLY A 545 11.96 18.57 -34.47
CA GLY A 545 10.93 19.58 -34.68
C GLY A 545 9.71 19.45 -33.76
N ALA A 546 9.71 18.53 -32.80
CA ALA A 546 8.61 18.42 -31.84
C ALA A 546 8.64 19.57 -30.83
N LYS A 547 7.48 20.19 -30.58
CA LYS A 547 7.32 21.22 -29.53
C LYS A 547 7.04 20.61 -28.16
N SER A 548 6.35 19.48 -28.13
CA SER A 548 6.01 18.75 -26.91
C SER A 548 6.25 17.25 -27.08
N ILE A 549 6.45 16.57 -25.95
CA ILE A 549 6.44 15.11 -25.87
C ILE A 549 5.23 14.66 -25.06
N SER A 550 4.74 13.46 -25.37
CA SER A 550 3.65 12.83 -24.64
C SER A 550 4.04 11.42 -24.19
N ILE A 551 3.69 11.04 -22.97
CA ILE A 551 3.96 9.71 -22.41
C ILE A 551 2.62 9.03 -22.14
N GLN A 552 2.41 7.88 -22.76
CA GLN A 552 1.25 7.04 -22.51
C GLN A 552 1.33 6.45 -21.10
N TYR A 553 0.27 6.64 -20.33
CA TYR A 553 0.16 6.13 -18.98
C TYR A 553 -1.06 5.22 -18.84
N GLN A 554 -0.82 4.04 -18.27
CA GLN A 554 -1.88 3.12 -17.86
C GLN A 554 -1.76 2.93 -16.35
N ARG A 555 -2.80 3.33 -15.62
CA ARG A 555 -2.86 3.17 -14.17
C ARG A 555 -2.95 1.70 -13.82
N THR A 556 -2.14 1.28 -12.86
CA THR A 556 -2.19 -0.03 -12.23
C THR A 556 -2.19 0.15 -10.71
N GLN A 557 -2.41 -0.94 -9.96
CA GLN A 557 -2.30 -0.91 -8.50
C GLN A 557 -0.88 -0.60 -8.00
N ARG A 558 0.15 -0.82 -8.84
CA ARG A 558 1.55 -0.85 -8.41
C ARG A 558 2.42 0.26 -8.97
N ASN A 559 1.96 1.00 -9.99
CA ASN A 559 2.76 2.04 -10.65
C ASN A 559 2.44 3.47 -10.20
N ALA A 560 1.86 3.65 -9.01
CA ALA A 560 1.57 4.98 -8.45
C ALA A 560 2.83 5.86 -8.33
N ALA A 561 4.01 5.26 -8.09
CA ALA A 561 5.30 5.95 -8.06
C ALA A 561 5.64 6.64 -9.39
N SER A 562 5.19 6.08 -10.53
CA SER A 562 5.40 6.65 -11.85
C SER A 562 4.69 8.00 -12.04
N ILE A 563 3.48 8.16 -11.48
CA ILE A 563 2.74 9.44 -11.52
C ILE A 563 3.52 10.51 -10.79
N LYS A 564 3.98 10.21 -9.57
CA LYS A 564 4.73 11.14 -8.74
C LYS A 564 6.02 11.57 -9.45
N MET A 565 6.78 10.61 -9.98
CA MET A 565 8.01 10.87 -10.73
C MET A 565 7.77 11.77 -11.96
N LEU A 566 6.76 11.46 -12.79
CA LEU A 566 6.46 12.28 -13.97
C LEU A 566 5.95 13.68 -13.59
N GLY A 567 5.21 13.81 -12.49
CA GLY A 567 4.80 15.10 -11.93
C GLY A 567 5.98 15.94 -11.44
N GLU A 568 6.94 15.34 -10.72
CA GLU A 568 8.18 16.01 -10.27
C GLU A 568 9.05 16.46 -11.45
N LEU A 569 9.07 15.68 -12.54
CA LEU A 569 9.69 16.05 -13.80
C LEU A 569 8.92 17.14 -14.57
N GLY A 570 7.78 17.60 -14.05
CA GLY A 570 6.94 18.66 -14.59
C GLY A 570 6.20 18.26 -15.86
N PHE A 571 5.71 17.01 -15.94
CA PHE A 571 4.73 16.63 -16.94
C PHE A 571 3.31 16.90 -16.44
N ASP A 572 2.48 17.47 -17.31
CA ASP A 572 1.07 17.69 -17.04
C ASP A 572 0.28 16.42 -17.34
N TYR A 573 -0.43 15.90 -16.34
CA TYR A 573 -1.31 14.75 -16.51
C TYR A 573 -2.63 15.16 -17.18
N ARG A 574 -2.97 14.49 -18.28
CA ARG A 574 -4.25 14.61 -18.98
C ARG A 574 -4.98 13.28 -18.96
N GLU A 575 -6.12 13.24 -18.30
CA GLU A 575 -6.94 12.03 -18.22
C GLU A 575 -7.60 11.74 -19.58
N GLN A 576 -7.50 10.49 -20.05
CA GLN A 576 -8.11 10.01 -21.30
C GLN A 576 -9.11 8.87 -21.08
N GLY A 577 -9.27 8.42 -19.83
CA GLY A 577 -10.20 7.38 -19.42
C GLY A 577 -9.95 6.92 -17.98
N PRO A 578 -10.74 5.96 -17.45
CA PRO A 578 -10.70 5.55 -16.04
C PRO A 578 -9.32 5.07 -15.55
N GLU A 579 -8.56 4.47 -16.46
CA GLU A 579 -7.22 3.93 -16.19
C GLU A 579 -6.17 4.40 -17.19
N ARG A 580 -6.51 5.31 -18.10
CA ARG A 580 -5.61 5.81 -19.15
C ARG A 580 -5.41 7.30 -19.03
N GLY A 581 -4.18 7.72 -19.21
CA GLY A 581 -3.85 9.13 -19.30
C GLY A 581 -2.63 9.38 -20.15
N LEU A 582 -2.37 10.66 -20.35
CA LEU A 582 -1.28 11.15 -21.14
C LEU A 582 -0.53 12.20 -20.32
N PHE A 583 0.75 11.98 -20.08
CA PHE A 583 1.62 13.00 -19.50
C PHE A 583 2.22 13.82 -20.63
N VAL A 584 2.04 15.13 -20.61
CA VAL A 584 2.51 16.02 -21.68
C VAL A 584 3.49 17.04 -21.10
N ARG A 585 4.57 17.30 -21.82
CA ARG A 585 5.53 18.34 -21.44
C ARG A 585 6.10 19.02 -22.67
N ASP A 586 6.35 20.33 -22.56
CA ASP A 586 7.06 21.10 -23.57
C ASP A 586 8.54 20.67 -23.63
N THR A 587 9.05 20.42 -24.83
CA THR A 587 10.43 19.98 -25.06
C THR A 587 11.49 21.02 -24.69
N ALA A 588 11.13 22.32 -24.69
CA ALA A 588 12.03 23.42 -24.38
C ALA A 588 12.17 23.67 -22.87
N THR A 589 11.29 23.11 -22.05
CA THR A 589 11.32 23.30 -20.59
C THR A 589 12.53 22.61 -19.97
N ARG A 590 13.35 23.38 -19.24
CA ARG A 590 14.52 22.85 -18.54
C ARG A 590 14.13 21.88 -17.43
N PHE A 591 14.95 20.86 -17.24
CA PHE A 591 14.86 19.92 -16.13
C PHE A 591 15.82 20.36 -15.02
N LEU A 592 15.31 20.44 -13.79
CA LEU A 592 16.15 20.70 -12.62
C LEU A 592 17.09 19.52 -12.37
N ASP A 593 18.33 19.80 -11.96
CA ASP A 593 19.35 18.81 -11.60
C ASP A 593 19.63 17.70 -12.64
N HIS A 594 19.28 17.93 -13.91
CA HIS A 594 19.47 16.92 -14.96
C HIS A 594 20.94 16.72 -15.35
N ASP A 595 21.81 17.64 -14.94
CA ASP A 595 23.26 17.65 -15.12
C ASP A 595 24.01 16.87 -14.04
N VAL A 596 23.31 16.40 -13.00
CA VAL A 596 23.88 15.53 -11.96
C VAL A 596 24.35 14.18 -12.53
N VAL A 597 23.72 13.72 -13.60
CA VAL A 597 24.04 12.47 -14.29
C VAL A 597 24.58 12.81 -15.68
N ILE A 598 25.72 12.24 -16.02
CA ILE A 598 26.39 12.42 -17.32
C ILE A 598 25.74 11.48 -18.33
N ILE A 599 25.45 11.96 -19.54
CA ILE A 599 24.80 11.15 -20.59
C ILE A 599 25.76 10.90 -21.73
N ASN A 600 25.99 9.62 -22.02
CA ASN A 600 26.67 9.16 -23.23
C ASN A 600 25.61 8.74 -24.25
N ASP A 601 25.41 9.59 -25.26
CA ASP A 601 24.44 9.32 -26.33
C ASP A 601 25.06 8.41 -27.40
N MET A 602 24.70 7.13 -27.36
CA MET A 602 25.15 6.07 -28.26
C MET A 602 24.10 5.77 -29.35
N THR A 603 23.13 6.67 -29.55
CA THR A 603 22.03 6.48 -30.52
C THR A 603 22.35 6.99 -31.93
N ARG A 604 23.49 7.65 -32.10
CA ARG A 604 23.92 8.29 -33.35
C ARG A 604 24.66 7.35 -34.28
#